data_AF-A0A377PEZ6-F1
#
_entry.id   AF-A0A377PEZ6-F1
#
_cell.length_a   1.000
_cell.length_b   1.000
_cell.length_c   1.000
_cell.angle_alpha   90.00
_cell.angle_beta   90.00
_cell.angle_gamma   90.00
#
_symmetry.space_group_name_H-M   'P 1'
#
loop_
_entity.id
_entity.type
_entity.pdbx_description
1 polymer ?
#
loop_
_entity_poly.entity_id
_entity_poly.type
_entity_poly.pdbx_seq_one_letter_code
_entity_poly.pdbx_strand_id
1 'polypeptide(L)'
;MLSTVPNGATYHIAPSVLRELGATVIAIGCEPDGMNINKECGATDVRQLQARVLAEKADVGLAFDGDGDRVMMVDHLGHKVDGDQILYLTARENLRQGNLRGGAVGTLMSNMGLELALKQLGIPFARAKVGDRYVLEMDGRERLALRR
;
A
#
# COMPACT_ATOMS: atom_id res chain seq x y z
N MET A 1 3.33 -15.32 -3.36
CA MET A 1 3.49 -13.88 -3.04
C MET A 1 4.88 -13.40 -3.47
N LEU A 2 4.96 -12.28 -4.18
CA LEU A 2 6.22 -11.64 -4.57
C LEU A 2 6.42 -10.38 -3.76
N SER A 3 7.64 -10.17 -3.25
CA SER A 3 8.01 -8.93 -2.57
C SER A 3 9.23 -8.35 -3.26
N THR A 4 9.10 -7.14 -3.79
CA THR A 4 10.26 -6.34 -4.17
C THR A 4 10.64 -5.48 -3.00
N VAL A 5 11.91 -5.51 -2.68
CA VAL A 5 12.47 -4.55 -1.75
C VAL A 5 13.50 -3.76 -2.52
N PRO A 6 13.51 -2.42 -2.50
CA PRO A 6 14.41 -1.66 -3.36
C PRO A 6 15.82 -1.51 -2.75
N ASN A 7 16.47 -2.61 -2.39
CA ASN A 7 17.82 -2.61 -1.80
C ASN A 7 17.97 -1.67 -0.56
N GLY A 8 16.86 -1.33 0.10
CA GLY A 8 16.76 -0.39 1.24
C GLY A 8 16.57 -1.08 2.60
N ALA A 9 16.16 -0.34 3.64
CA ALA A 9 16.10 -0.84 5.02
C ALA A 9 15.20 -2.09 5.22
N THR A 10 14.20 -2.25 4.36
CA THR A 10 13.21 -3.34 4.43
C THR A 10 13.71 -4.67 3.83
N TYR A 11 14.92 -4.74 3.25
CA TYR A 11 15.37 -5.88 2.41
C TYR A 11 15.36 -7.23 3.12
N HIS A 12 15.59 -7.23 4.43
CA HIS A 12 15.61 -8.43 5.26
C HIS A 12 14.31 -8.64 6.05
N ILE A 13 13.54 -7.57 6.30
CA ILE A 13 12.37 -7.61 7.20
C ILE A 13 11.13 -8.12 6.45
N ALA A 14 10.79 -7.52 5.31
CA ALA A 14 9.54 -7.83 4.62
C ALA A 14 9.44 -9.30 4.17
N PRO A 15 10.47 -9.92 3.55
CA PRO A 15 10.40 -11.34 3.19
C PRO A 15 10.33 -12.27 4.40
N SER A 16 11.00 -11.93 5.50
CA SER A 16 11.03 -12.76 6.71
C SER A 16 9.66 -12.80 7.39
N VAL A 17 9.05 -11.63 7.60
CA VAL A 17 7.71 -11.52 8.21
C VAL A 17 6.66 -12.24 7.36
N LEU A 18 6.69 -12.06 6.03
CA LEU A 18 5.73 -12.71 5.14
C LEU A 18 5.87 -14.23 5.13
N ARG A 19 7.10 -14.76 5.19
CA ARG A 19 7.34 -16.21 5.32
C ARG A 19 6.86 -16.74 6.66
N GLU A 20 7.07 -16.01 7.74
CA GLU A 20 6.58 -16.37 9.08
C GLU A 20 5.06 -16.43 9.14
N LEU A 21 4.37 -15.55 8.40
CA LEU A 21 2.93 -15.57 8.20
C LEU A 21 2.44 -16.69 7.25
N GLY A 22 3.33 -17.55 6.76
CA GLY A 22 3.02 -18.72 5.93
C GLY A 22 3.01 -18.46 4.43
N ALA A 23 3.43 -17.27 3.97
CA ALA A 23 3.49 -16.98 2.54
C ALA A 23 4.72 -17.61 1.88
N THR A 24 4.54 -18.14 0.68
CA THR A 24 5.68 -18.44 -0.22
C THR A 24 6.14 -17.13 -0.83
N VAL A 25 7.35 -16.69 -0.46
CA VAL A 25 7.91 -15.39 -0.85
C VAL A 25 9.06 -15.56 -1.83
N ILE A 26 8.86 -15.04 -3.04
CA ILE A 26 9.92 -14.78 -4.01
C ILE A 26 10.34 -13.32 -3.82
N ALA A 27 11.60 -13.10 -3.48
CA ALA A 27 12.13 -11.77 -3.23
C ALA A 27 12.87 -11.26 -4.49
N ILE A 28 12.65 -10.01 -4.88
CA ILE A 28 13.37 -9.36 -5.99
C ILE A 28 13.92 -7.99 -5.57
N GLY A 29 15.10 -7.62 -6.10
CA GLY A 29 15.79 -6.39 -5.67
C GLY A 29 16.45 -6.50 -4.28
N CYS A 30 16.83 -7.69 -3.83
CA CYS A 30 17.39 -7.91 -2.49
C CYS A 30 18.91 -8.08 -2.46
N GLU A 31 19.63 -7.48 -3.41
CA GLU A 31 21.09 -7.56 -3.55
C GLU A 31 21.69 -6.15 -3.56
N PRO A 32 21.74 -5.45 -2.41
CA PRO A 32 22.31 -4.11 -2.34
C PRO A 32 23.82 -4.15 -2.59
N ASP A 33 24.31 -3.38 -3.57
CA ASP A 33 25.74 -3.25 -3.89
C ASP A 33 26.34 -1.90 -3.44
N GLY A 34 25.52 -1.06 -2.79
CA GLY A 34 25.87 0.29 -2.36
C GLY A 34 25.68 1.38 -3.42
N MET A 35 25.40 1.02 -4.68
CA MET A 35 25.21 1.93 -5.82
C MET A 35 23.85 1.73 -6.52
N ASN A 36 23.09 0.69 -6.17
CA ASN A 36 21.86 0.26 -6.83
C ASN A 36 20.55 0.53 -6.06
N ILE A 37 20.57 1.50 -5.13
CA ILE A 37 19.36 1.94 -4.42
C ILE A 37 18.36 2.55 -5.42
N ASN A 38 17.10 2.08 -5.41
CA ASN A 38 16.00 2.52 -6.31
C ASN A 38 16.28 2.43 -7.83
N LYS A 39 17.32 1.71 -8.27
CA LYS A 39 17.61 1.58 -9.70
C LYS A 39 16.64 0.57 -10.32
N GLU A 40 15.60 1.08 -10.98
CA GLU A 40 14.57 0.31 -11.68
C GLU A 40 13.75 -0.62 -10.76
N CYS A 41 13.58 -0.25 -9.49
CA CYS A 41 12.87 -1.04 -8.50
C CYS A 41 12.14 -0.19 -7.45
N GLY A 42 11.17 -0.79 -6.75
CA GLY A 42 10.45 -0.18 -5.63
C GLY A 42 9.07 0.38 -5.96
N ALA A 43 8.46 1.09 -5.01
CA ALA A 43 7.12 1.67 -5.15
C ALA A 43 7.00 2.66 -6.34
N THR A 44 8.11 3.27 -6.75
CA THR A 44 8.18 4.23 -7.87
C THR A 44 8.27 3.55 -9.24
N ASP A 45 8.81 2.33 -9.33
CA ASP A 45 8.90 1.54 -10.56
C ASP A 45 8.58 0.05 -10.32
N VAL A 46 7.34 -0.31 -10.64
CA VAL A 46 6.81 -1.67 -10.46
C VAL A 46 6.94 -2.56 -11.69
N ARG A 47 7.59 -2.11 -12.78
CA ARG A 47 7.62 -2.86 -14.05
C ARG A 47 8.25 -4.25 -13.90
N GLN A 48 9.36 -4.33 -13.18
CA GLN A 48 10.01 -5.61 -12.89
C GLN A 48 9.12 -6.50 -12.02
N LEU A 49 8.42 -5.92 -11.03
CA LEU A 49 7.47 -6.65 -10.21
C LEU A 49 6.33 -7.24 -11.04
N GLN A 50 5.75 -6.44 -11.94
CA GLN A 50 4.66 -6.88 -12.82
C GLN A 50 5.10 -8.06 -13.71
N ALA A 51 6.26 -7.94 -14.35
CA ALA A 51 6.81 -9.01 -15.16
C ALA A 51 7.03 -10.29 -14.35
N ARG A 52 7.55 -10.16 -13.12
CA ARG A 52 7.80 -11.31 -12.25
C ARG A 52 6.51 -11.94 -11.73
N VAL A 53 5.50 -11.15 -11.38
CA VAL A 53 4.19 -11.65 -10.94
C VAL A 53 3.56 -12.53 -12.01
N LEU A 54 3.60 -12.08 -13.27
CA LEU A 54 3.09 -12.85 -14.40
C LEU A 54 3.91 -14.10 -14.68
N ALA A 55 5.24 -13.99 -14.66
CA ALA A 55 6.14 -15.12 -14.93
C ALA A 55 6.01 -16.25 -13.89
N GLU A 56 5.92 -15.87 -12.61
CA GLU A 56 5.83 -16.80 -11.49
C GLU A 56 4.39 -17.19 -11.14
N LYS A 57 3.40 -16.61 -11.82
CA LYS A 57 1.97 -16.75 -11.51
C LYS A 57 1.67 -16.48 -10.04
N ALA A 58 2.28 -15.45 -9.48
CA ALA A 58 2.08 -15.10 -8.08
C ALA A 58 0.71 -14.45 -7.85
N ASP A 59 0.13 -14.70 -6.68
CA ASP A 59 -1.19 -14.15 -6.32
C ASP A 59 -1.17 -12.63 -6.12
N VAL A 60 -0.04 -12.11 -5.63
CA VAL A 60 0.15 -10.70 -5.33
C VAL A 60 1.64 -10.35 -5.33
N GLY A 61 1.94 -9.15 -5.82
CA GLY A 61 3.22 -8.47 -5.71
C GLY A 61 3.15 -7.28 -4.75
N LEU A 62 4.14 -7.13 -3.87
CA LEU A 62 4.32 -5.95 -3.03
C LEU A 62 5.61 -5.23 -3.40
N ALA A 63 5.55 -3.93 -3.61
CA ALA A 63 6.70 -3.07 -3.83
C ALA A 63 6.78 -1.98 -2.76
N PHE A 64 7.85 -1.98 -1.98
CA PHE A 64 8.13 -0.98 -0.97
C PHE A 64 9.03 0.13 -1.52
N ASP A 65 9.05 1.30 -0.89
CA ASP A 65 10.08 2.33 -1.11
C ASP A 65 11.29 2.09 -0.19
N GLY A 66 12.37 2.85 -0.38
CA GLY A 66 13.68 2.64 0.27
C GLY A 66 13.67 2.64 1.80
N ASP A 67 12.82 3.46 2.41
CA ASP A 67 12.60 3.56 3.86
C ASP A 67 11.37 2.77 4.35
N GLY A 68 10.57 2.22 3.43
CA GLY A 68 9.46 1.32 3.73
C GLY A 68 8.17 2.00 4.20
N ASP A 69 8.05 3.33 4.09
CA ASP A 69 6.84 4.08 4.47
C ASP A 69 5.71 3.96 3.43
N ARG A 70 6.06 3.62 2.19
CA ARG A 70 5.17 3.48 1.04
C ARG A 70 5.14 2.07 0.52
N VAL A 71 3.96 1.67 0.06
CA VAL A 71 3.72 0.39 -0.61
C VAL A 71 2.89 0.60 -1.85
N MET A 72 3.28 -0.10 -2.92
CA MET A 72 2.49 -0.29 -4.12
C MET A 72 2.29 -1.78 -4.33
N MET A 73 1.15 -2.15 -4.87
CA MET A 73 0.79 -3.55 -5.05
C MET A 73 0.64 -3.88 -6.54
N VAL A 74 0.76 -5.16 -6.86
CA VAL A 74 0.48 -5.70 -8.19
C VAL A 74 -0.41 -6.93 -8.02
N ASP A 75 -1.52 -7.00 -8.74
CA ASP A 75 -2.41 -8.15 -8.72
C ASP A 75 -1.88 -9.32 -9.56
N HIS A 76 -2.49 -10.49 -9.44
CA HIS A 76 -2.15 -11.70 -10.21
C HIS A 76 -2.27 -11.54 -11.74
N LEU A 77 -2.95 -10.50 -12.23
CA LEU A 77 -3.05 -10.15 -13.66
C LEU A 77 -1.98 -9.15 -14.10
N GLY A 78 -1.09 -8.74 -13.18
CA GLY A 78 -0.05 -7.76 -13.43
C GLY A 78 -0.52 -6.32 -13.39
N HIS A 79 -1.75 -6.02 -12.94
CA HIS A 79 -2.20 -4.64 -12.79
C HIS A 79 -1.64 -4.00 -11.53
N LYS A 80 -1.26 -2.73 -11.66
CA LYS A 80 -0.85 -1.89 -10.54
C LYS A 80 -2.05 -1.59 -9.64
N VAL A 81 -1.84 -1.74 -8.34
CA VAL A 81 -2.78 -1.41 -7.29
C VAL A 81 -2.17 -0.31 -6.43
N ASP A 82 -2.75 0.88 -6.49
CA ASP A 82 -2.21 2.09 -5.85
C ASP A 82 -2.77 2.37 -4.45
N GLY A 83 -2.29 3.45 -3.82
CA GLY A 83 -2.68 3.83 -2.47
C GLY A 83 -4.18 4.09 -2.29
N ASP A 84 -4.87 4.63 -3.31
CA ASP A 84 -6.31 4.86 -3.21
C ASP A 84 -7.06 3.52 -3.22
N GLN A 85 -6.65 2.58 -4.08
CA GLN A 85 -7.23 1.24 -4.13
C GLN A 85 -6.94 0.45 -2.85
N ILE A 86 -5.73 0.54 -2.30
CA ILE A 86 -5.34 -0.08 -1.02
C ILE A 86 -6.16 0.51 0.14
N LEU A 87 -6.34 1.83 0.18
CA LEU A 87 -7.16 2.50 1.19
C LEU A 87 -8.62 2.05 1.12
N TYR A 88 -9.19 1.97 -0.09
CA TYR A 88 -10.54 1.45 -0.29
C TYR A 88 -10.69 0.01 0.21
N LEU A 89 -9.77 -0.89 -0.17
CA LEU A 89 -9.79 -2.29 0.27
C LEU A 89 -9.73 -2.40 1.79
N THR A 90 -8.86 -1.63 2.42
CA THR A 90 -8.68 -1.60 3.88
C THR A 90 -9.92 -1.05 4.59
N ALA A 91 -10.49 0.06 4.10
CA ALA A 91 -11.70 0.65 4.67
C ALA A 91 -12.91 -0.29 4.55
N ARG A 92 -13.09 -0.92 3.38
CA ARG A 92 -14.16 -1.90 3.13
C ARG A 92 -14.02 -3.12 4.04
N GLU A 93 -12.82 -3.65 4.20
CA GLU A 93 -12.60 -4.83 5.04
C GLU A 93 -12.83 -4.50 6.52
N ASN A 94 -12.33 -3.35 7.00
CA ASN A 94 -12.61 -2.88 8.35
C ASN A 94 -14.11 -2.67 8.60
N LEU A 95 -14.86 -2.17 7.61
CA LEU A 95 -16.32 -2.04 7.69
C LEU A 95 -16.98 -3.42 7.82
N ARG A 96 -16.57 -4.37 6.96
CA ARG A 96 -17.10 -5.75 6.95
C ARG A 96 -16.86 -6.47 8.29
N GLN A 97 -15.72 -6.22 8.92
CA GLN A 97 -15.37 -6.80 10.23
C GLN A 97 -15.99 -6.04 11.42
N GLY A 98 -16.68 -4.91 11.20
CA GLY A 98 -17.20 -4.05 12.26
C GLY A 98 -16.12 -3.27 13.02
N ASN A 99 -14.90 -3.19 12.48
CA ASN A 99 -13.75 -2.52 13.08
C ASN A 99 -13.60 -1.06 12.63
N LEU A 100 -14.32 -0.65 11.59
CA LEU A 100 -14.24 0.72 11.09
C LEU A 100 -14.91 1.69 12.06
N ARG A 101 -14.11 2.58 12.64
CA ARG A 101 -14.58 3.68 13.49
C ARG A 101 -14.37 4.99 12.73
N GLY A 102 -15.45 5.59 12.26
CA GLY A 102 -15.40 6.84 11.49
C GLY A 102 -15.34 6.61 9.99
N GLY A 103 -14.41 7.29 9.34
CA GLY A 103 -14.23 7.31 7.89
C GLY A 103 -12.81 7.03 7.45
N ALA A 104 -12.52 7.36 6.20
CA ALA A 104 -11.18 7.34 5.62
C ALA A 104 -10.70 8.78 5.34
N VAL A 105 -9.39 8.99 5.45
CA VAL A 105 -8.74 10.27 5.14
C VAL A 105 -7.81 10.06 3.95
N GLY A 106 -7.93 10.90 2.93
CA GLY A 106 -7.02 10.98 1.80
C GLY A 106 -6.64 12.43 1.52
N THR A 107 -5.79 12.66 0.52
CA THR A 107 -5.39 14.02 0.16
C THR A 107 -6.27 14.59 -0.96
N LEU A 108 -6.08 15.87 -1.28
CA LEU A 108 -6.64 16.48 -2.49
C LEU A 108 -6.20 15.77 -3.79
N MET A 109 -5.12 14.97 -3.75
CA MET A 109 -4.65 14.19 -4.91
C MET A 109 -5.38 12.86 -5.09
N SER A 110 -6.11 12.37 -4.07
CA SER A 110 -6.85 11.11 -4.17
C SER A 110 -7.94 11.21 -5.24
N ASN A 111 -8.07 10.16 -6.05
CA ASN A 111 -8.97 10.08 -7.17
C ASN A 111 -10.44 10.26 -6.74
N MET A 112 -11.28 10.85 -7.60
CA MET A 112 -12.72 10.99 -7.34
C MET A 112 -13.43 9.64 -7.23
N GLY A 113 -12.96 8.62 -7.96
CA GLY A 113 -13.47 7.26 -7.90
C GLY A 113 -13.39 6.64 -6.49
N LEU A 114 -12.33 6.94 -5.73
CA LEU A 114 -12.21 6.50 -4.33
C LEU A 114 -13.35 7.07 -3.48
N GLU A 115 -13.59 8.38 -3.57
CA GLU A 115 -14.64 9.06 -2.80
C GLU A 115 -16.03 8.52 -3.14
N LEU A 116 -16.31 8.31 -4.43
CA LEU A 116 -17.57 7.72 -4.88
C LEU A 116 -17.74 6.28 -4.36
N ALA A 117 -16.69 5.47 -4.41
CA ALA A 117 -16.73 4.09 -3.93
C ALA A 117 -16.92 4.00 -2.41
N LEU A 118 -16.24 4.86 -1.63
CA LEU A 118 -16.44 4.94 -0.18
C LEU A 118 -17.85 5.41 0.18
N LYS A 119 -18.38 6.39 -0.56
CA LYS A 119 -19.76 6.88 -0.37
C LYS A 119 -20.81 5.80 -0.61
N GLN A 120 -20.61 4.92 -1.59
CA GLN A 120 -21.50 3.77 -1.83
C GLN A 120 -21.52 2.79 -0.65
N LEU A 121 -20.43 2.70 0.12
CA LEU A 121 -20.33 1.89 1.34
C LEU A 121 -20.79 2.64 2.60
N GLY A 122 -21.22 3.90 2.47
CA GLY A 122 -21.57 4.75 3.61
C GLY A 122 -20.36 5.17 4.45
N ILE A 123 -19.14 5.07 3.92
CA ILE A 123 -17.92 5.44 4.62
C ILE A 123 -17.64 6.93 4.37
N PRO A 124 -17.60 7.79 5.40
CA PRO A 124 -17.20 9.19 5.23
C PRO A 124 -15.78 9.29 4.69
N PHE A 125 -15.53 10.25 3.80
CA PHE A 125 -14.19 10.52 3.27
C PHE A 125 -13.82 11.99 3.48
N ALA A 126 -12.71 12.22 4.18
CA ALA A 126 -12.17 13.55 4.42
C ALA A 126 -10.95 13.81 3.52
N ARG A 127 -10.90 15.00 2.91
CA ARG A 127 -9.79 15.43 2.06
C ARG A 127 -8.88 16.41 2.81
N ALA A 128 -7.66 15.97 3.09
CA ALA A 128 -6.60 16.80 3.64
C ALA A 128 -5.77 17.49 2.53
N LYS A 129 -5.02 18.53 2.90
CA LYS A 129 -3.98 19.10 2.03
C LYS A 129 -2.92 18.04 1.71
N VAL A 130 -2.18 18.24 0.62
CA VAL A 130 -1.12 17.31 0.20
C VAL A 130 0.00 17.30 1.24
N GLY A 131 0.37 16.10 1.70
CA GLY A 131 1.43 15.85 2.68
C GLY A 131 0.94 15.09 3.92
N ASP A 132 1.74 14.13 4.36
CA ASP A 132 1.39 13.13 5.38
C ASP A 132 1.01 13.77 6.72
N ARG A 133 1.65 14.89 7.05
CA ARG A 133 1.34 15.71 8.22
C ARG A 133 -0.14 16.12 8.26
N TYR A 134 -0.69 16.57 7.13
CA TYR A 134 -2.09 17.02 7.07
C TYR A 134 -3.07 15.86 7.13
N VAL A 135 -2.68 14.69 6.60
CA VAL A 135 -3.46 13.46 6.71
C VAL A 135 -3.56 13.03 8.17
N LEU A 136 -2.43 12.98 8.90
CA LEU A 136 -2.39 12.62 10.32
C LEU A 136 -3.17 13.61 11.21
N GLU A 137 -3.02 14.92 10.93
CA GLU A 137 -3.76 15.94 11.68
C GLU A 137 -5.28 15.81 11.49
N MET A 138 -5.72 15.54 10.26
CA MET A 138 -7.14 15.32 9.95
C MET A 138 -7.66 14.04 10.61
N ASP A 139 -6.93 12.92 10.52
CA ASP A 139 -7.33 11.65 11.18
C ASP A 139 -7.51 11.82 12.69
N GLY A 140 -6.59 12.55 13.34
CA GLY A 140 -6.68 12.87 14.76
C GLY A 140 -7.96 13.66 15.10
N ARG A 141 -8.31 14.65 14.28
CA ARG A 141 -9.54 15.46 14.45
C ARG A 141 -10.80 14.63 14.26
N GLU A 142 -10.87 13.80 13.22
CA GLU A 142 -12.01 12.91 12.95
C GLU A 142 -12.19 11.89 14.10
N ARG A 143 -11.10 11.29 14.60
CA ARG A 143 -11.16 10.40 15.77
C ARG A 143 -11.66 11.08 17.03
N LEU A 144 -11.29 12.34 17.26
CA LEU A 144 -11.78 13.12 18.39
C LEU A 144 -13.26 13.45 18.27
N ALA A 145 -13.75 13.73 17.06
CA ALA A 145 -15.16 13.98 16.79
C ALA A 145 -16.05 12.76 17.09
N LEU A 146 -15.54 11.54 16.85
CA LEU A 146 -16.26 10.27 17.12
C LEU A 146 -16.34 9.89 18.60
N ARG A 147 -15.57 10.54 19.47
CA ARG A 147 -15.55 10.27 20.93
C ARG A 147 -16.51 11.17 21.72
N ARG A 148 -17.19 12.09 21.04
CA ARG A 148 -18.17 13.01 21.63
C ARG A 148 -19.57 12.51 21.33
#